data_AF-A0AA51EE30-F1
#
_entry.id   AF-A0AA51EE30-F1
#
_cell.length_a   1.000
_cell.length_b   1.000
_cell.length_c   1.000
_cell.angle_alpha   90.00
_cell.angle_beta   90.00
_cell.angle_gamma   90.00
#
_symmetry.space_group_name_H-M   'P 1'
#
loop_
_entity.id
_entity.type
_entity.pdbx_description
1 polymer ?
#
loop_
_entity_poly.entity_id
_entity_poly.type
_entity_poly.pdbx_seq_one_letter_code
_entity_poly.pdbx_strand_id
1 'polypeptide(L)' 'GADDVGLVDVPPGDEAALQAAVATVGPVAVAIDASQESFQLYSTGVYYDEECSAANLD' A
#
# COMPACT_ATOMS: atom_id res chain seq x y z
N GLY A 1 0.67 -19.24 20.40
CA GLY A 1 1.04 -18.86 19.04
C GLY A 1 -0.17 -18.20 18.42
N ALA A 2 0.01 -17.28 17.47
CA ALA A 2 -1.08 -16.89 16.58
C ALA A 2 -1.08 -17.89 15.42
N ASP A 3 -2.24 -18.49 15.17
CA ASP A 3 -2.43 -19.42 14.05
C ASP A 3 -3.04 -18.63 12.90
N ASP A 4 -2.36 -18.62 11.76
CA ASP A 4 -2.85 -18.00 10.53
C ASP A 4 -3.71 -19.00 9.76
N VAL A 5 -4.92 -18.58 9.36
CA VAL A 5 -5.89 -19.38 8.60
C VAL A 5 -5.85 -19.08 7.10
N GLY A 6 -5.04 -18.12 6.66
CA GLY A 6 -4.80 -17.81 5.25
C GLY A 6 -4.90 -16.32 4.92
N LEU A 7 -4.64 -16.00 3.65
CA LEU A 7 -4.65 -14.65 3.09
C LEU A 7 -5.66 -14.50 1.96
N VAL A 8 -6.09 -13.26 1.71
CA VAL A 8 -6.92 -12.89 0.57
C VAL A 8 -6.26 -11.68 -0.10
N ASP A 9 -6.04 -11.79 -1.41
CA ASP A 9 -5.46 -10.72 -2.20
C ASP A 9 -6.53 -9.77 -2.75
N VAL A 10 -6.23 -8.46 -2.72
CA VAL A 10 -7.00 -7.43 -3.41
C VAL A 10 -6.53 -7.36 -4.87
N PRO A 11 -7.42 -7.17 -5.86
CA PRO A 11 -7.00 -7.01 -7.25
C PRO A 11 -5.98 -5.89 -7.43
N PRO A 12 -4.90 -6.11 -8.21
CA PRO A 12 -3.84 -5.13 -8.37
C PRO A 12 -4.36 -3.86 -9.07
N GLY A 13 -4.03 -2.69 -8.51
CA GLY A 13 -4.44 -1.39 -9.04
C GLY A 13 -5.91 -1.02 -8.80
N ASP A 14 -6.68 -1.82 -8.06
CA ASP A 14 -8.07 -1.52 -7.73
C ASP A 14 -8.18 -0.81 -6.36
N GLU A 15 -8.02 0.52 -6.39
CA GLU A 15 -8.10 1.36 -5.18
C GLU A 15 -9.49 1.32 -4.52
N ALA A 16 -10.56 1.08 -5.29
CA ALA A 16 -11.91 0.97 -4.73
C ALA A 16 -12.09 -0.33 -3.93
N ALA A 17 -11.56 -1.44 -4.45
CA ALA A 17 -11.51 -2.70 -3.71
C ALA A 17 -10.62 -2.60 -2.46
N LEU A 18 -9.47 -1.92 -2.56
CA LEU A 18 -8.60 -1.67 -1.40
C LEU A 18 -9.30 -0.85 -0.33
N GLN A 19 -9.98 0.23 -0.70
CA GLN A 19 -10.78 1.05 0.23
C GLN A 19 -11.86 0.21 0.93
N ALA A 20 -12.57 -0.64 0.19
CA ALA A 20 -13.58 -1.52 0.77
C ALA A 20 -12.97 -2.54 1.73
N ALA A 21 -11.82 -3.12 1.39
CA ALA A 21 -11.10 -4.07 2.25
C ALA A 21 -10.64 -3.41 3.56
N VAL A 22 -10.06 -2.20 3.49
CA VAL A 22 -9.66 -1.44 4.68
C VAL A 22 -10.86 -1.14 5.58
N ALA A 23 -12.00 -0.77 4.99
CA ALA A 23 -13.21 -0.43 5.74
C ALA A 23 -13.89 -1.63 6.42
N THR A 24 -13.80 -2.81 5.82
CA THR A 24 -14.61 -3.99 6.23
C THR A 24 -13.82 -5.11 6.89
N VAL A 25 -12.54 -5.28 6.51
CA VAL A 25 -11.66 -6.33 7.04
C VAL A 25 -10.72 -5.78 8.10
N GLY A 26 -10.16 -4.59 7.87
CA GLY A 26 -9.21 -3.94 8.78
C GLY A 26 -7.90 -3.57 8.09
N PRO A 27 -6.77 -3.45 8.81
CA PRO A 27 -5.47 -3.13 8.21
C PRO A 27 -5.10 -4.13 7.10
N VAL A 28 -4.66 -3.60 5.95
CA VAL A 28 -4.26 -4.38 4.78
C VAL A 28 -2.78 -4.14 4.52
N ALA A 29 -2.02 -5.20 4.25
CA ALA A 29 -0.62 -5.09 3.82
C ALA A 29 -0.55 -4.62 2.37
N VAL A 30 0.32 -3.65 2.08
CA VAL A 30 0.54 -3.07 0.75
C VAL A 30 2.04 -2.88 0.51
N ALA A 31 2.46 -2.91 -0.76
CA ALA A 31 3.81 -2.57 -1.19
C ALA A 31 3.78 -1.22 -1.92
N ILE A 32 4.81 -0.39 -1.74
CA ILE A 32 4.91 0.94 -2.34
C ILE A 32 6.32 1.19 -2.89
N ASP A 33 6.47 2.09 -3.86
CA ASP A 33 7.80 2.55 -4.26
C ASP A 33 8.34 3.56 -3.22
N ALA A 34 9.17 3.05 -2.31
CA ALA A 34 9.83 3.86 -1.27
C ALA A 34 11.28 4.25 -1.65
N SER A 35 11.71 4.03 -2.91
CA SER A 35 13.10 4.23 -3.32
C SER A 35 13.50 5.71 -3.39
N GLN A 36 12.53 6.61 -3.53
CA GLN A 36 12.76 8.03 -3.75
C GLN A 36 13.18 8.78 -2.48
N GLU A 37 14.18 9.68 -2.61
CA GLU A 37 14.65 10.53 -1.51
C GLU A 37 13.54 11.47 -0.99
N SER A 38 12.64 11.89 -1.88
CA SER A 38 11.43 12.65 -1.56
C SER A 38 10.54 11.92 -0.55
N PHE A 39 10.42 10.59 -0.64
CA PHE A 39 9.67 9.77 0.32
C PHE A 39 10.45 9.59 1.62
N GLN A 40 11.75 9.32 1.55
CA GLN A 40 12.60 9.12 2.74
C GLN A 40 12.63 10.34 3.67
N LEU A 41 12.56 11.55 3.10
CA LEU A 41 12.56 12.82 3.83
C LEU A 41 11.15 13.43 4.02
N TYR A 42 10.11 12.72 3.60
CA TYR A 42 8.73 13.17 3.75
C TYR A 42 8.34 13.30 5.23
N SER A 43 7.62 14.37 5.58
CA SER A 43 7.26 14.67 6.97
C SER A 43 5.82 15.10 7.20
N THR A 44 5.16 15.73 6.23
CA THR A 44 3.79 16.23 6.40
C THR A 44 3.12 16.51 5.05
N GLY A 45 1.79 16.54 5.04
CA GLY A 45 0.96 16.80 3.85
C GLY A 45 0.31 15.55 3.29
N VAL A 46 0.21 15.48 1.96
CA VAL A 46 -0.12 14.28 1.19
C VAL A 46 1.03 14.09 0.20
N TYR A 47 1.67 12.92 0.25
CA TYR A 47 2.81 12.61 -0.62
C TYR A 47 2.33 12.29 -2.05
N TYR A 48 2.99 12.86 -3.05
CA TYR A 48 2.79 12.57 -4.46
C TYR A 48 4.11 12.85 -5.21
N ASP A 49 4.53 11.91 -6.05
CA ASP A 49 5.75 12.01 -6.84
C ASP A 49 5.49 11.39 -8.23
N GLU A 50 5.83 12.12 -9.30
CA GLU A 50 5.61 11.68 -10.69
C GLU A 50 6.54 10.52 -11.09
N GLU A 51 7.69 10.37 -10.39
CA GLU A 51 8.66 9.31 -10.63
C GLU A 51 8.35 8.04 -9.81
N CYS A 52 7.28 8.04 -9.01
CA CYS A 52 6.82 6.88 -8.24
C CYS A 52 6.35 5.74 -9.16
N SER A 53 6.98 4.56 -9.06
CA SER A 53 6.66 3.43 -9.91
C SER A 53 5.47 2.62 -9.39
N ALA A 54 4.49 2.33 -10.26
CA ALA A 54 3.41 1.39 -9.94
C ALA A 54 3.82 -0.10 -10.06
N ALA A 55 5.07 -0.38 -10.46
CA ALA A 55 5.54 -1.73 -10.76
C ALA A 55 6.80 -2.15 -9.97
N ASN A 56 7.65 -1.19 -9.58
CA ASN A 56 8.80 -1.45 -8.72
C ASN A 56 8.44 -1.03 -7.30
N LEU A 57 7.91 -1.97 -6.53
CA LEU A 57 7.42 -1.75 -5.17
C LEU A 57 8.31 -2.52 -4.18
N ASP A 58 8.48 -1.95 -2.99
CA ASP A 58 9.12 -2.56 -1.81
C ASP A 58 8.07 -2.82 -0.71
#